data_AF-A0A1B9P166-F1
#
_entry.id   AF-A0A1B9P166-F1
#
_cell.length_a   1.000
_cell.length_b   1.000
_cell.length_c   1.000
_cell.angle_alpha   90.00
_cell.angle_beta   90.00
_cell.angle_gamma   90.00
#
_symmetry.space_group_name_H-M   'P 1'
#
loop_
_entity.id
_entity.type
_entity.pdbx_description
1 polymer ?
#
loop_
_entity_poly.entity_id
_entity_poly.type
_entity_poly.pdbx_seq_one_letter_code
_entity_poly.pdbx_strand_id
1 'polypeptide(L)'
;MSSDFYGSSSTYARQESGYREKALKLYPWVCGNCAREFVYSNLRELTVHHKDHDHTNNPNDGSNWELLCLFCHDHEHSKYTEHDQYGSEIKAGEDDHQSATHNPFAALKSMMKK
;
A
#
# COMPACT_ATOMS: atom_id res chain seq x y z
N MET A 1 -19.08 0.87 -12.29
CA MET A 1 -18.59 0.60 -10.92
C MET A 1 -19.21 1.65 -10.00
N SER A 2 -19.86 1.26 -8.90
CA SER A 2 -20.57 2.19 -8.01
C SER A 2 -19.60 3.13 -7.30
N SER A 3 -20.01 4.37 -7.01
CA SER A 3 -19.23 5.31 -6.19
C SER A 3 -18.96 4.78 -4.78
N ASP A 4 -19.81 3.87 -4.30
CA ASP A 4 -19.63 3.16 -3.02
C ASP A 4 -18.41 2.21 -3.04
N PHE A 5 -18.13 1.58 -4.19
CA PHE A 5 -17.00 0.67 -4.34
C PHE A 5 -15.65 1.42 -4.28
N TYR A 6 -15.61 2.68 -4.74
CA TYR A 6 -14.43 3.54 -4.65
C TYR A 6 -14.40 4.44 -3.41
N GLY A 7 -15.34 4.27 -2.48
CA GLY A 7 -15.38 5.08 -1.25
C GLY A 7 -15.59 6.59 -1.48
N SER A 8 -16.24 6.98 -2.58
CA SER A 8 -16.46 8.40 -2.92
C SER A 8 -17.88 8.91 -2.64
N SER A 9 -18.77 8.04 -2.15
CA SER A 9 -20.18 8.38 -1.92
C SER A 9 -20.42 9.05 -0.56
N SER A 10 -21.49 9.84 -0.45
CA SER A 10 -21.91 10.45 0.83
C SER A 10 -22.37 9.40 1.85
N THR A 11 -22.91 8.28 1.38
CA THR A 11 -23.26 7.11 2.19
C THR A 11 -22.01 6.48 2.81
N TYR A 12 -20.95 6.35 2.01
CA TYR A 12 -19.65 5.85 2.45
C TYR A 12 -19.06 6.69 3.59
N ALA A 13 -18.98 8.01 3.43
CA ALA A 13 -18.43 8.90 4.46
C ALA A 13 -19.14 8.76 5.83
N ARG A 14 -20.45 8.45 5.81
CA ARG A 14 -21.23 8.20 7.03
C ARG A 14 -20.94 6.84 7.65
N GLN A 15 -20.74 5.80 6.84
CA GLN A 15 -20.36 4.46 7.29
C GLN A 15 -18.92 4.44 7.81
N GLU A 16 -18.03 5.22 7.17
CA GLU A 16 -16.64 5.39 7.55
C GLU A 16 -16.48 5.77 9.01
N SER A 17 -17.26 6.75 9.46
CA SER A 17 -17.25 7.16 10.88
C SER A 17 -17.51 5.98 11.82
N GLY A 18 -18.42 5.07 11.46
CA GLY A 18 -18.80 3.92 12.29
C GLY A 18 -17.73 2.83 12.35
N TYR A 19 -17.19 2.38 11.22
CA TYR A 19 -16.15 1.34 11.24
C TYR A 19 -14.77 1.88 11.61
N ARG A 20 -14.46 3.15 11.31
CA ARG A 20 -13.20 3.79 11.70
C ARG A 20 -13.04 3.83 13.21
N GLU A 21 -14.08 4.22 13.93
CA GLU A 21 -14.07 4.19 15.40
C GLU A 21 -13.87 2.78 15.97
N LYS A 22 -14.39 1.75 15.30
CA LYS A 22 -14.16 0.35 15.68
C LYS A 22 -12.71 -0.06 15.41
N ALA A 23 -12.18 0.23 14.22
CA ALA A 23 -10.80 -0.10 13.85
C ALA A 23 -9.78 0.54 14.80
N LEU A 24 -9.97 1.81 15.19
CA LEU A 24 -9.11 2.50 16.15
C LEU A 24 -9.17 1.94 17.58
N LYS A 25 -10.20 1.15 17.91
CA LYS A 25 -10.32 0.43 19.19
C LYS A 25 -9.72 -0.98 19.13
N LEU A 26 -9.74 -1.61 17.95
CA LEU A 26 -9.24 -2.97 17.74
C LEU A 26 -7.73 -3.00 17.49
N TYR A 27 -7.20 -2.01 16.77
CA TYR A 27 -5.82 -1.99 16.31
C TYR A 27 -4.97 -0.96 17.06
N PRO A 28 -3.66 -1.23 17.22
CA PRO A 28 -2.72 -0.23 17.70
C PRO A 28 -2.66 0.94 16.72
N TRP A 29 -2.40 2.16 17.23
CA TRP A 29 -2.31 3.37 16.42
C TRP A 29 -0.97 3.46 15.69
N VAL A 30 -0.72 2.48 14.82
CA VAL A 30 0.51 2.30 14.07
C VAL A 30 0.13 1.97 12.62
N CYS A 31 0.84 2.56 11.67
CA CYS A 31 0.67 2.22 10.26
C CYS A 31 1.19 0.80 10.00
N GLY A 32 0.35 -0.08 9.45
CA GLY A 32 0.71 -1.47 9.13
C GLY A 32 1.81 -1.61 8.08
N ASN A 33 2.03 -0.60 7.23
CA ASN A 33 3.02 -0.63 6.17
C ASN A 33 4.37 0.01 6.57
N CYS A 34 4.36 1.27 7.04
CA CYS A 34 5.60 2.00 7.37
C CYS A 34 5.97 2.02 8.86
N ALA A 35 5.20 1.33 9.71
CA ALA A 35 5.40 1.25 11.16
C ALA A 35 5.42 2.61 11.90
N ARG A 36 4.95 3.69 11.27
CA ARG A 36 4.81 5.00 11.93
C ARG A 36 3.75 4.94 13.02
N GLU A 37 4.10 5.38 14.22
CA GLU A 37 3.19 5.49 15.35
C GLU A 37 2.43 6.82 15.35
N PHE A 38 1.21 6.79 15.86
CA PHE A 38 0.30 7.93 15.96
C PHE A 38 -0.16 8.13 17.40
N VAL A 39 -0.42 9.39 17.71
CA VAL A 39 -0.95 9.87 18.99
C VAL A 39 -2.29 10.55 18.75
N TYR A 40 -3.00 10.90 19.83
CA TYR A 40 -4.31 11.52 19.72
C TYR A 40 -4.35 12.79 18.85
N SER A 41 -3.29 13.60 18.86
CA SER A 41 -3.23 14.85 18.08
C SER A 41 -3.12 14.65 16.56
N ASN A 42 -2.60 13.52 16.09
CA ASN A 42 -2.44 13.22 14.66
C ASN A 42 -3.21 11.96 14.21
N LEU A 43 -4.07 11.40 15.06
CA LEU A 43 -4.90 10.22 14.79
C LEU A 43 -5.79 10.35 13.54
N ARG A 44 -6.11 11.58 13.11
CA ARG A 44 -6.84 11.84 11.85
C ARG A 44 -6.08 11.40 10.59
N GLU A 45 -4.77 11.26 10.69
CA GLU A 45 -3.88 10.86 9.59
C GLU A 45 -3.74 9.33 9.47
N LEU A 46 -4.36 8.59 10.39
CA LEU A 46 -4.47 7.14 10.36
C LEU A 46 -5.85 6.76 9.84
N THR A 47 -5.89 6.13 8.67
CA THR A 47 -7.10 5.76 7.93
C THR A 47 -7.29 4.26 7.93
N VAL A 48 -8.52 3.82 7.70
CA VAL A 48 -8.87 2.40 7.52
C VAL A 48 -8.75 2.08 6.05
N HIS A 49 -7.95 1.07 5.74
CA HIS A 49 -7.86 0.45 4.42
C HIS A 49 -8.58 -0.89 4.43
N HIS A 50 -9.31 -1.20 3.36
CA HIS A 50 -10.00 -2.47 3.15
C HIS A 50 -9.13 -3.38 2.28
N LYS A 51 -8.71 -4.53 2.80
CA LYS A 51 -7.77 -5.44 2.11
C LYS A 51 -8.33 -5.96 0.79
N ASP A 52 -9.63 -6.21 0.74
CA ASP A 52 -10.35 -6.65 -0.46
C ASP A 52 -10.85 -5.50 -1.34
N HIS A 53 -10.60 -4.24 -0.95
CA HIS A 53 -11.07 -3.02 -1.61
C HIS A 53 -12.60 -2.87 -1.66
N ASP A 54 -13.34 -3.77 -1.02
CA ASP A 54 -14.79 -3.70 -0.90
C ASP A 54 -15.16 -2.96 0.39
N HIS A 55 -15.44 -1.68 0.23
CA HIS A 55 -15.89 -0.80 1.31
C HIS A 55 -17.23 -1.19 1.94
N THR A 56 -17.97 -2.14 1.36
CA THR A 56 -19.20 -2.70 1.95
C THR A 56 -18.93 -3.87 2.89
N ASN A 57 -17.80 -4.56 2.74
CA ASN A 57 -17.40 -5.70 3.56
C ASN A 57 -16.75 -5.25 4.88
N ASN A 58 -17.59 -5.05 5.90
CA ASN A 58 -17.22 -4.48 7.21
C ASN A 58 -17.46 -5.45 8.36
N PRO A 59 -16.66 -6.52 8.50
CA PRO A 59 -16.85 -7.51 9.56
C PRO A 59 -16.51 -6.91 10.94
N ASN A 60 -17.26 -7.31 11.97
CA ASN A 60 -17.12 -6.71 13.31
C ASN A 60 -15.80 -7.05 14.02
N ASP A 61 -15.09 -8.08 13.56
CA ASP A 61 -13.77 -8.47 14.05
C ASP A 61 -12.62 -7.68 13.41
N GLY A 62 -12.92 -6.83 12.42
CA GLY A 62 -11.94 -6.05 11.67
C GLY A 62 -11.08 -6.86 10.71
N SER A 63 -11.37 -8.14 10.47
CA SER A 63 -10.51 -9.02 9.64
C SER A 63 -10.17 -8.47 8.25
N ASN A 64 -11.08 -7.70 7.65
CA ASN A 64 -10.90 -7.04 6.36
C ASN A 64 -10.20 -5.66 6.42
N TRP A 65 -9.90 -5.15 7.60
CA TRP A 65 -9.33 -3.82 7.78
C TRP A 65 -7.84 -3.88 8.08
N GLU A 66 -7.16 -2.79 7.74
CA GLU A 66 -5.85 -2.43 8.27
C GLU A 66 -5.74 -0.92 8.46
N LEU A 67 -4.87 -0.48 9.37
CA LEU A 67 -4.63 0.94 9.61
C LEU A 67 -3.40 1.40 8.85
N LEU A 68 -3.57 2.37 7.95
CA LEU A 68 -2.50 2.95 7.15
C LEU A 68 -2.43 4.47 7.35
N CYS A 69 -1.23 5.02 7.30
CA CYS A 69 -1.09 6.48 7.19
C CYS A 69 -1.57 6.94 5.81
N LEU A 70 -2.02 8.20 5.71
CA LEU A 70 -2.51 8.79 4.44
C LEU A 70 -1.63 8.44 3.22
N PHE A 71 -0.31 8.60 3.34
CA PHE A 71 0.61 8.29 2.23
C PHE A 71 0.66 6.81 1.87
N CYS A 72 0.67 5.91 2.87
CA CYS A 72 0.66 4.48 2.61
C CYS A 72 -0.68 4.02 2.05
N HIS A 73 -1.77 4.65 2.50
CA HIS A 73 -3.11 4.37 2.01
C HIS A 73 -3.22 4.75 0.53
N ASP A 74 -2.88 5.99 0.17
CA ASP A 74 -2.96 6.48 -1.21
C ASP A 74 -2.06 5.69 -2.16
N HIS A 75 -0.84 5.32 -1.71
CA HIS A 75 0.06 4.48 -2.48
C HIS A 75 -0.54 3.10 -2.73
N GLU A 76 -1.18 2.48 -1.73
CA GLU A 76 -1.80 1.17 -1.92
C GLU A 76 -2.90 1.24 -2.99
N HIS A 77 -3.81 2.21 -2.90
CA HIS A 77 -4.81 2.46 -3.95
C HIS A 77 -4.20 2.73 -5.33
N SER A 78 -3.08 3.46 -5.38
CA SER A 78 -2.39 3.78 -6.63
C SER A 78 -1.83 2.53 -7.31
N LYS A 79 -1.26 1.59 -6.57
CA LYS A 79 -0.72 0.34 -7.14
C LYS A 79 -1.79 -0.47 -7.88
N TYR A 80 -3.01 -0.53 -7.35
CA TYR A 80 -4.12 -1.21 -8.04
C TYR A 80 -4.49 -0.48 -9.32
N THR A 81 -4.59 0.84 -9.29
CA THR A 81 -4.86 1.62 -10.50
C THR A 81 -3.76 1.48 -11.56
N GLU A 82 -2.50 1.44 -11.13
CA GLU A 82 -1.34 1.23 -12.02
C GLU A 82 -1.32 -0.20 -12.58
N HIS A 83 -1.64 -1.20 -11.76
CA HIS A 83 -1.74 -2.60 -12.21
C HIS A 83 -2.86 -2.76 -13.24
N ASP A 84 -4.03 -2.16 -13.01
CA ASP A 84 -5.15 -2.18 -13.96
C ASP A 84 -4.83 -1.43 -15.26
N GLN A 85 -4.06 -0.34 -15.19
CA GLN A 85 -3.73 0.50 -16.35
C GLN A 85 -2.59 -0.06 -17.20
N TYR A 86 -1.51 -0.52 -16.57
CA TYR A 86 -0.28 -0.89 -17.24
C TYR A 86 -0.09 -2.41 -17.34
N GLY A 87 -0.80 -3.20 -16.52
CA GLY A 87 -0.59 -4.63 -16.40
C GLY A 87 0.78 -4.96 -15.80
N SER A 88 0.86 -6.00 -14.99
CA SER A 88 2.15 -6.57 -14.57
C SER A 88 2.46 -7.89 -15.29
N GLU A 89 1.99 -8.05 -16.53
CA GLU A 89 2.28 -9.23 -17.32
C GLU A 89 3.77 -9.25 -17.68
N ILE A 90 4.56 -9.96 -16.88
CA ILE A 90 5.89 -10.41 -17.28
C ILE A 90 5.67 -11.41 -18.42
N LYS A 91 5.88 -11.02 -19.67
CA LYS A 91 5.93 -11.99 -20.77
C LYS A 91 7.24 -12.77 -20.66
N ALA A 92 7.13 -14.09 -20.53
CA ALA A 92 8.30 -14.96 -20.57
C ALA A 92 9.05 -14.76 -21.91
N GLY A 93 10.25 -14.17 -21.83
CA GLY A 93 11.08 -13.83 -23.00
C GLY A 93 11.31 -12.33 -23.25
N GLU A 94 10.75 -11.44 -22.43
CA GLU A 94 10.95 -9.98 -22.57
C GLU A 94 12.27 -9.49 -21.93
N ASP A 95 12.86 -10.28 -21.03
CA ASP A 95 14.23 -10.11 -20.55
C ASP A 95 15.24 -10.61 -21.60
N ASP A 96 15.35 -9.92 -22.74
CA ASP A 96 16.55 -10.00 -23.59
C ASP A 96 17.68 -9.16 -22.97
N HIS A 97 17.95 -9.41 -21.69
CA HIS A 97 19.03 -8.76 -20.95
C HIS A 97 20.35 -9.24 -21.57
N GLN A 98 20.86 -8.47 -22.53
CA GLN A 98 22.18 -8.74 -23.10
C GLN A 98 23.20 -8.76 -21.97
N SER A 99 23.94 -9.87 -21.89
CA SER A 99 24.98 -10.07 -20.87
C SER A 99 25.90 -8.85 -20.83
N ALA A 100 26.06 -8.24 -19.65
CA ALA A 100 26.95 -7.11 -19.47
C ALA A 100 28.39 -7.49 -19.87
N THR A 101 28.90 -6.88 -20.93
CA THR A 101 30.26 -7.13 -21.45
C THR A 101 31.34 -6.32 -20.71
N HIS A 102 30.94 -5.35 -19.90
CA HIS A 102 31.86 -4.42 -19.23
C HIS A 102 32.15 -4.85 -17.78
N ASN A 103 33.42 -5.14 -17.48
CA ASN A 103 33.89 -5.43 -16.12
C ASN A 103 34.70 -4.23 -15.58
N PRO A 104 34.11 -3.33 -14.76
CA PRO A 104 34.77 -2.14 -14.24
C PRO A 104 35.91 -2.43 -13.24
N PHE A 105 36.00 -3.67 -12.74
CA PHE A 105 37.00 -4.08 -11.75
C PHE A 105 38.07 -5.01 -12.33
N ALA A 106 38.15 -5.16 -13.65
CA ALA A 106 39.12 -6.05 -14.30
C ALA A 106 40.59 -5.73 -13.90
N ALA A 107 40.90 -4.46 -13.64
CA ALA A 107 42.24 -4.01 -13.24
C ALA A 107 42.44 -3.88 -11.71
N LEU A 108 41.41 -4.15 -10.89
CA LEU A 108 41.44 -3.89 -9.45
C LEU A 108 42.57 -4.68 -8.75
N LYS A 109 42.78 -5.94 -9.13
CA LYS A 109 43.83 -6.81 -8.56
C LYS A 109 45.24 -6.27 -8.78
N SER A 110 45.47 -5.56 -9.88
CA SER A 110 46.75 -4.92 -10.19
C SER A 110 46.98 -3.65 -9.36
N MET A 111 45.90 -2.94 -9.01
CA MET A 111 45.95 -1.73 -8.18
C MET A 111 46.11 -2.02 -6.68
N MET A 112 45.72 -3.21 -6.23
CA MET A 112 45.82 -3.63 -4.81
C MET A 112 47.21 -4.18 -4.43
N LYS A 113 48.15 -4.28 -5.37
CA LYS A 113 49.55 -4.65 -5.09
C LYS A 113 50.42 -3.40 -5.01
N LYS A 114 50.44 -2.76 -3.84
CA LYS A 114 51.49 -1.85 -3.41
C LYS A 114 52.02 -2.32 -2.06
#